data_AF-A0A4P9X2H5-F1
#
_entry.id   AF-A0A4P9X2H5-F1
#
_cell.length_a   1.000
_cell.length_b   1.000
_cell.length_c   1.000
_cell.angle_alpha   90.00
_cell.angle_beta   90.00
_cell.angle_gamma   90.00
#
_symmetry.space_group_name_H-M   'P 1'
#
loop_
_entity.id
_entity.type
_entity.pdbx_description
1 polymer ?
#
loop_
_entity_poly.entity_id
_entity_poly.type
_entity_poly.pdbx_seq_one_letter_code
_entity_poly.pdbx_strand_id
1 'polypeptide(L)'
;NVKDIKNADTAHPFSRKAMMMKRNLARAGKLHDASKRRAAVQDARVTRLLFFKFALPEDLVVAEPRDVEAVVDLYLRQYDDEDAAARQSARAASGGTRRPAPRLTVAQAYAREQLRVEAAAFEKGPGFSLPDLMNAKNVAWLRKW
;
A
#
# COMPACT_ATOMS: atom_id res chain seq x y z
N ASN A 1 13.84 27.76 2.83
CA ASN A 1 14.76 26.75 2.26
C ASN A 1 16.14 26.91 2.89
N VAL A 2 16.93 25.84 3.07
CA VAL A 2 18.32 25.98 3.61
C VAL A 2 19.19 26.84 2.70
N LYS A 3 18.89 26.81 1.40
CA LYS A 3 19.47 27.66 0.35
C LYS A 3 19.24 29.17 0.55
N ASP A 4 18.27 29.57 1.37
CA ASP A 4 17.96 30.98 1.63
C ASP A 4 18.80 31.56 2.78
N ILE A 5 19.59 30.74 3.46
CA ILE A 5 20.46 31.17 4.55
C ILE A 5 21.80 31.61 3.96
N LYS A 6 22.01 32.93 3.82
CA LYS A 6 23.28 33.53 3.34
C LYS A 6 24.48 32.94 4.08
N ASN A 7 25.58 32.62 3.40
CA ASN A 7 26.84 32.08 3.96
C ASN A 7 26.64 30.79 4.79
N ALA A 8 25.88 29.83 4.27
CA ALA A 8 25.52 28.64 5.01
C ALA A 8 26.73 27.78 5.40
N ASP A 9 27.68 27.67 4.47
CA ASP A 9 28.79 26.72 4.55
C ASP A 9 29.93 27.16 5.48
N THR A 10 29.93 28.44 5.90
CA THR A 10 30.94 29.02 6.80
C THR A 10 30.45 29.18 8.24
N ALA A 11 29.26 28.65 8.57
CA ALA A 11 28.68 28.80 9.90
C ALA A 11 29.32 27.83 10.91
N HIS A 12 29.82 28.36 12.04
CA HIS A 12 30.33 27.52 13.13
C HIS A 12 29.23 26.58 13.67
N PRO A 13 29.51 25.31 14.01
CA PRO A 13 28.50 24.30 14.36
C PRO A 13 27.56 24.65 15.53
N PHE A 14 28.05 25.49 16.46
CA PHE A 14 27.31 25.94 17.65
C PHE A 14 26.70 27.34 17.49
N SER A 15 26.84 27.97 16.32
CA SER A 15 26.27 29.29 16.07
C SER A 15 24.73 29.25 16.00
N ARG A 16 24.08 30.38 16.31
CA ARG A 16 22.63 30.57 16.09
C ARG A 16 22.22 30.19 14.66
N LYS A 17 23.09 30.47 13.69
CA LYS A 17 22.89 30.16 12.29
C LYS A 17 22.89 28.66 12.00
N ALA A 18 23.82 27.91 12.58
CA ALA A 18 23.81 26.45 12.51
C ALA A 18 22.56 25.85 13.18
N MET A 19 22.10 26.42 14.30
CA MET A 19 20.81 26.02 14.90
C MET A 19 19.62 26.28 13.97
N MET A 20 19.59 27.43 13.28
CA MET A 20 18.55 27.73 12.28
C MET A 20 18.57 26.74 11.11
N MET A 21 19.75 26.33 10.63
CA MET A 21 19.88 25.29 9.60
C MET A 21 19.35 23.94 10.08
N LYS A 22 19.77 23.49 11.26
CA LYS A 22 19.29 22.24 11.87
C LYS A 22 17.76 22.23 11.97
N ARG A 23 17.15 23.34 12.40
CA ARG A 23 15.69 23.47 12.45
C ARG A 23 15.05 23.39 11.06
N ASN A 24 15.63 24.06 10.07
CA ASN A 24 15.10 24.05 8.71
C ASN A 24 15.23 22.67 8.06
N LEU A 25 16.34 21.96 8.27
CA LEU A 25 16.52 20.57 7.84
C LEU A 25 15.52 19.63 8.53
N ALA A 26 15.34 19.75 9.85
CA ALA A 26 14.36 18.95 10.57
C ALA A 26 12.93 19.19 10.09
N ARG A 27 12.57 20.46 9.78
CA ARG A 27 11.26 20.79 9.18
C ARG A 27 11.11 20.21 7.78
N ALA A 28 12.14 20.31 6.94
CA ALA A 28 12.14 19.74 5.60
C ALA A 28 11.99 18.20 5.65
N GLY A 29 12.71 17.53 6.55
CA GLY A 29 12.59 16.09 6.80
C GLY A 29 11.17 15.71 7.19
N LYS A 30 10.58 16.38 8.20
CA LYS A 30 9.18 16.13 8.61
C LYS A 30 8.18 16.32 7.46
N LEU A 31 8.35 17.36 6.65
CA LEU A 31 7.48 17.64 5.50
C LEU A 31 7.61 16.55 4.43
N HIS A 32 8.84 16.13 4.14
CA HIS A 32 9.13 15.06 3.20
C HIS A 32 8.54 13.72 3.67
N ASP A 33 8.70 13.37 4.95
CA ASP A 33 8.11 12.14 5.51
C ASP A 33 6.58 12.19 5.52
N ALA A 34 5.99 13.36 5.79
CA ALA A 34 4.55 13.55 5.64
C ALA A 34 4.10 13.46 4.17
N SER A 35 4.90 13.92 3.21
CA SER A 35 4.63 13.76 1.78
C SER A 35 4.70 12.30 1.35
N LYS A 36 5.73 11.57 1.77
CA LYS A 36 5.89 10.14 1.50
C LYS A 36 4.74 9.31 2.07
N ARG A 37 4.33 9.57 3.31
CA ARG A 37 3.17 8.90 3.91
C ARG A 37 1.88 9.16 3.13
N ARG A 38 1.64 10.40 2.72
CA ARG A 38 0.47 10.73 1.88
C ARG A 38 0.53 10.02 0.54
N ALA A 39 1.69 10.01 -0.12
CA ALA A 39 1.88 9.33 -1.40
C ALA A 39 1.61 7.81 -1.26
N ALA A 40 2.13 7.16 -0.22
CA ALA A 40 1.90 5.74 0.03
C ALA A 40 0.41 5.40 0.23
N VAL A 41 -0.34 6.25 0.95
CA VAL A 41 -1.80 6.07 1.12
C VAL A 41 -2.54 6.22 -0.21
N GLN A 42 -2.15 7.20 -1.04
CA GLN A 42 -2.76 7.38 -2.36
C GLN A 42 -2.43 6.22 -3.30
N ASP A 43 -1.18 5.75 -3.27
CA ASP A 43 -0.71 4.62 -4.08
C ASP A 43 -1.47 3.33 -3.75
N ALA A 44 -1.67 3.03 -2.46
CA ALA A 44 -2.49 1.91 -2.01
C ALA A 44 -3.95 2.02 -2.50
N ARG A 45 -4.53 3.22 -2.43
CA ARG A 45 -5.89 3.49 -2.93
C ARG A 45 -5.99 3.29 -4.45
N VAL A 46 -5.02 3.79 -5.19
CA VAL A 46 -4.95 3.66 -6.65
C VAL A 46 -4.80 2.21 -7.07
N THR A 47 -3.88 1.48 -6.44
CA THR A 47 -3.64 0.06 -6.70
C THR A 47 -4.90 -0.76 -6.45
N ARG A 48 -5.62 -0.48 -5.36
CA ARG A 48 -6.90 -1.11 -5.06
C ARG A 48 -7.95 -0.82 -6.14
N LEU A 49 -8.12 0.43 -6.54
CA LEU A 49 -9.07 0.80 -7.60
C LEU A 49 -8.73 0.10 -8.93
N LEU A 50 -7.45 0.01 -9.28
CA LEU A 50 -6.98 -0.71 -10.46
C LEU A 50 -7.32 -2.20 -10.38
N PHE A 51 -7.15 -2.83 -9.22
CA PHE A 51 -7.57 -4.21 -9.02
C PHE A 51 -9.06 -4.38 -9.35
N PHE A 52 -9.94 -3.57 -8.73
CA PHE A 52 -11.38 -3.67 -8.97
C PHE A 52 -11.75 -3.36 -10.42
N LYS A 53 -11.03 -2.46 -11.10
CA LYS A 53 -11.26 -2.19 -12.53
C LYS A 53 -11.08 -3.44 -13.38
N PHE A 54 -10.03 -4.23 -13.12
CA PHE A 54 -9.70 -5.41 -13.94
C PHE A 54 -10.36 -6.70 -13.45
N ALA A 55 -10.77 -6.76 -12.18
CA ALA A 55 -11.45 -7.93 -11.62
C ALA A 55 -12.93 -8.02 -12.02
N LEU A 56 -13.55 -6.92 -12.46
CA LEU A 56 -14.96 -6.91 -12.85
C LEU A 56 -15.13 -7.36 -14.32
N PRO A 57 -16.17 -8.17 -14.63
CA PRO A 57 -16.53 -8.51 -16.01
C PRO A 57 -16.76 -7.25 -16.86
N GLU A 58 -16.44 -7.30 -18.16
CA GLU A 58 -16.56 -6.15 -19.07
C GLU A 58 -18.01 -5.76 -19.41
N ASP A 59 -18.96 -6.66 -19.22
CA ASP A 59 -20.39 -6.47 -19.48
C ASP A 59 -21.16 -5.98 -18.24
N LEU A 60 -20.56 -6.05 -17.05
CA LEU A 60 -21.19 -5.65 -15.78
C LEU A 60 -21.53 -4.14 -15.73
N VAL A 61 -22.82 -3.79 -15.73
CA VAL A 61 -23.26 -2.39 -15.61
C VAL A 61 -23.33 -1.95 -14.15
N VAL A 62 -23.79 -2.84 -13.27
CA VAL A 62 -23.95 -2.64 -11.83
C VAL A 62 -23.65 -3.97 -11.13
N ALA A 63 -22.91 -3.93 -10.03
CA ALA A 63 -22.68 -5.10 -9.19
C ALA A 63 -23.83 -5.29 -8.19
N GLU A 64 -24.28 -6.53 -7.98
CA GLU A 64 -25.09 -6.88 -6.83
C GLU A 64 -24.22 -7.01 -5.56
N PRO A 65 -24.79 -6.91 -4.35
CA PRO A 65 -24.01 -7.06 -3.11
C PRO A 65 -23.17 -8.34 -3.05
N ARG A 66 -23.69 -9.44 -3.60
CA ARG A 66 -22.99 -10.73 -3.67
C ARG A 66 -21.77 -10.69 -4.58
N ASP A 67 -21.87 -9.98 -5.71
CA ASP A 67 -20.74 -9.80 -6.63
C ASP A 67 -19.66 -8.94 -5.96
N VAL A 68 -20.08 -7.91 -5.22
CA VAL A 68 -19.16 -7.06 -4.46
C VAL A 68 -18.40 -7.87 -3.42
N GLU A 69 -19.09 -8.71 -2.63
CA GLU A 69 -18.44 -9.60 -1.65
C GLU A 69 -17.48 -10.58 -2.33
N ALA A 70 -17.86 -11.18 -3.46
CA ALA A 70 -17.02 -12.11 -4.20
C ALA A 70 -15.74 -11.46 -4.72
N VAL A 71 -15.82 -10.24 -5.28
CA VAL A 71 -14.65 -9.53 -5.81
C VAL A 71 -13.75 -9.02 -4.66
N VAL A 72 -14.33 -8.66 -3.52
CA VAL A 72 -13.54 -8.33 -2.31
C VAL A 72 -12.80 -9.56 -1.80
N ASP A 73 -13.44 -10.73 -1.75
CA ASP A 73 -12.77 -11.98 -1.35
C ASP A 73 -11.62 -12.32 -2.30
N LEU A 74 -11.81 -12.13 -3.61
CA LEU A 74 -10.76 -12.30 -4.61
C LEU A 74 -9.58 -11.34 -4.37
N TYR A 75 -9.85 -10.07 -4.05
CA TYR A 75 -8.82 -9.09 -3.71
C TYR A 75 -8.02 -9.51 -2.48
N LEU A 76 -8.69 -9.94 -1.41
CA LEU A 76 -8.03 -10.33 -0.17
C LEU A 76 -7.17 -11.60 -0.33
N ARG A 77 -7.52 -12.48 -1.27
CA ARG A 77 -6.81 -13.74 -1.56
C ARG A 77 -5.85 -13.67 -2.74
N GLN A 78 -5.59 -12.49 -3.31
CA GLN A 78 -4.81 -12.35 -4.55
C GLN A 78 -3.38 -12.93 -4.49
N TYR A 79 -2.80 -13.09 -3.29
CA TYR A 79 -1.47 -13.67 -3.10
C TYR A 79 -1.47 -15.12 -2.58
N ASP A 80 -2.64 -15.74 -2.39
CA ASP A 80 -2.73 -17.09 -1.82
C ASP A 80 -2.00 -18.15 -2.65
N ASP A 81 -2.02 -18.02 -3.98
CA ASP A 81 -1.31 -18.91 -4.89
C ASP A 81 0.22 -18.74 -4.80
N GLU A 82 0.69 -17.48 -4.75
CA GLU A 82 2.11 -17.18 -4.55
C GLU A 82 2.60 -17.68 -3.18
N ASP A 83 1.75 -17.56 -2.16
CA ASP A 83 1.97 -18.09 -0.81
C ASP A 83 2.11 -19.61 -0.83
N ALA A 84 1.21 -20.31 -1.52
CA ALA A 84 1.24 -21.76 -1.65
C ALA A 84 2.53 -22.21 -2.36
N ALA A 85 2.90 -21.55 -3.46
CA ALA A 85 4.13 -21.84 -4.21
C ALA A 85 5.40 -21.58 -3.37
N ALA A 86 5.45 -20.47 -2.63
CA ALA A 86 6.57 -20.15 -1.73
C ALA A 86 6.71 -21.19 -0.60
N ARG A 87 5.59 -21.68 -0.06
CA ARG A 87 5.58 -22.74 0.96
C ARG A 87 6.02 -24.09 0.37
N GLN A 88 5.59 -24.41 -0.85
CA GLN A 88 5.96 -25.67 -1.51
C GLN A 88 7.45 -25.70 -1.86
N SER A 89 8.00 -24.63 -2.42
CA SER A 89 9.44 -24.51 -2.71
C SER A 89 10.30 -24.60 -1.44
N ALA A 90 9.89 -23.96 -0.34
CA ALA A 90 10.57 -24.07 0.95
C ALA A 90 10.58 -25.50 1.50
N ARG A 91 9.50 -26.28 1.30
CA ARG A 91 9.43 -27.70 1.69
C ARG A 91 10.35 -28.57 0.83
N ALA A 92 10.36 -28.34 -0.49
CA ALA A 92 11.22 -29.08 -1.42
C ALA A 92 12.71 -28.84 -1.13
N ALA A 93 13.10 -27.60 -0.80
CA ALA A 93 14.48 -27.25 -0.49
C ALA A 93 15.00 -27.81 0.84
N SER A 94 14.11 -28.23 1.76
CA SER A 94 14.50 -28.60 3.13
C SER A 94 14.57 -30.09 3.41
N GLY A 95 14.33 -30.95 2.41
CA GLY A 95 14.40 -32.42 2.55
C GLY A 95 13.56 -33.00 3.70
N GLY A 96 12.54 -32.28 4.19
CA GLY A 96 11.67 -32.72 5.29
C GLY A 96 12.20 -32.52 6.72
N THR A 97 13.49 -32.21 6.94
CA THR A 97 14.10 -32.27 8.29
C THR A 97 13.98 -30.97 9.10
N ARG A 98 13.83 -29.81 8.44
CA ARG A 98 13.58 -28.52 9.12
C ARG A 98 12.91 -27.56 8.13
N ARG A 99 11.68 -27.10 8.37
CA ARG A 99 11.02 -26.09 7.50
C ARG A 99 11.79 -24.77 7.60
N PRO A 100 12.61 -24.34 6.61
CA PRO A 100 13.02 -22.95 6.56
C PRO A 100 11.76 -22.11 6.33
N ALA A 101 11.70 -20.94 6.98
CA ALA A 101 10.65 -19.98 6.65
C ALA A 101 10.71 -19.68 5.14
N PRO A 102 9.55 -19.56 4.45
CA PRO A 102 9.54 -19.19 3.05
C PRO A 102 10.35 -17.89 2.87
N ARG A 103 11.28 -17.89 1.92
CA ARG A 103 12.13 -16.73 1.63
C ARG A 103 11.31 -15.70 0.87
N LEU A 104 10.48 -14.97 1.61
CA LEU A 104 9.75 -13.83 1.08
C LEU A 104 10.70 -12.65 0.98
N THR A 105 10.55 -11.88 -0.10
CA THR A 105 11.13 -10.54 -0.12
C THR A 105 10.45 -9.67 0.94
N VAL A 106 11.15 -8.66 1.44
CA VAL A 106 10.58 -7.71 2.42
C VAL A 106 9.31 -7.05 1.86
N ALA A 107 9.27 -6.77 0.56
CA ALA A 107 8.10 -6.21 -0.13
C ALA A 107 6.90 -7.15 -0.08
N GLN A 108 7.08 -8.45 -0.34
CA GLN A 108 6.00 -9.44 -0.27
C GLN A 108 5.47 -9.61 1.16
N ALA A 109 6.37 -9.67 2.15
CA ALA A 109 5.96 -9.76 3.55
C ALA A 109 5.14 -8.53 3.98
N TYR A 110 5.54 -7.34 3.53
CA TYR A 110 4.80 -6.11 3.79
C TYR A 110 3.42 -6.11 3.12
N ALA A 111 3.34 -6.48 1.84
CA ALA A 111 2.08 -6.54 1.10
C ALA A 111 1.08 -7.51 1.76
N ARG A 112 1.56 -8.66 2.24
CA ARG A 112 0.73 -9.64 2.99
C ARG A 112 0.18 -9.08 4.28
N GLU A 113 1.02 -8.41 5.07
CA GLU A 113 0.57 -7.83 6.33
C GLU A 113 -0.45 -6.71 6.09
N GLN A 114 -0.29 -5.92 5.01
CA GLN A 114 -1.29 -4.92 4.61
C GLN A 114 -2.63 -5.58 4.29
N LEU A 115 -2.67 -6.63 3.45
CA LEU A 115 -3.93 -7.33 3.16
C LEU A 115 -4.56 -7.95 4.41
N ARG A 116 -3.76 -8.47 5.34
CA ARG A 116 -4.27 -9.01 6.61
C ARG A 116 -4.96 -7.94 7.46
N VAL A 117 -4.37 -6.75 7.52
CA VAL A 117 -4.98 -5.59 8.20
C VAL A 117 -6.25 -5.16 7.50
N GLU A 118 -6.26 -5.16 6.16
CA GLU A 118 -7.44 -4.81 5.35
C GLU A 118 -8.59 -5.82 5.51
N ALA A 119 -8.30 -7.12 5.53
CA ALA A 119 -9.28 -8.17 5.80
C ALA A 119 -9.94 -7.97 7.17
N ALA A 120 -9.13 -7.74 8.21
CA ALA A 120 -9.64 -7.46 9.55
C ALA A 120 -10.46 -6.17 9.62
N ALA A 121 -10.14 -5.17 8.79
CA ALA A 121 -10.90 -3.92 8.70
C ALA A 121 -12.24 -4.11 7.97
N PHE A 122 -12.27 -4.97 6.94
CA PHE A 122 -13.48 -5.33 6.21
C PHE A 122 -14.49 -6.05 7.14
N GLU A 123 -14.02 -7.03 7.91
CA GLU A 123 -14.87 -7.76 8.87
C GLU A 123 -15.45 -6.86 9.97
N LYS A 124 -14.66 -5.90 10.47
CA LYS A 124 -15.07 -5.02 11.57
C LYS A 124 -15.94 -3.86 11.11
N GLY A 125 -15.92 -3.50 9.82
CA GLY A 125 -16.71 -2.42 9.22
C GLY A 125 -15.90 -1.15 8.94
N PRO A 126 -15.35 -0.43 9.94
CA PRO A 126 -14.62 0.80 9.68
C PRO A 126 -13.18 0.51 9.26
N GLY A 127 -12.78 1.01 8.08
CA GLY A 127 -11.39 1.07 7.65
C GLY A 127 -11.09 0.43 6.30
N PHE A 128 -12.02 -0.33 5.73
CA PHE A 128 -11.89 -0.83 4.35
C PHE A 128 -12.59 0.13 3.38
N SER A 129 -11.82 0.67 2.42
CA SER A 129 -12.35 1.61 1.41
C SER A 129 -12.56 0.87 0.10
N LEU A 130 -13.80 0.88 -0.39
CA LEU A 130 -14.20 0.23 -1.63
C LEU A 130 -14.80 1.26 -2.61
N PRO A 131 -14.55 1.17 -3.92
CA PRO A 131 -15.38 1.87 -4.89
C PRO A 131 -16.85 1.41 -4.77
N ASP A 132 -17.79 2.34 -4.89
CA ASP A 132 -19.21 1.97 -4.96
C ASP A 132 -19.51 1.34 -6.33
N LEU A 133 -19.54 0.00 -6.36
CA LEU A 133 -19.81 -0.80 -7.55
C LEU A 133 -21.31 -1.02 -7.80
N MET A 134 -22.16 -0.63 -6.86
CA MET A 134 -23.62 -0.74 -6.97
C MET A 134 -24.24 0.44 -7.72
N ASN A 135 -23.42 1.43 -8.07
CA ASN A 135 -23.83 2.58 -8.86
C ASN A 135 -23.26 2.54 -10.28
N ALA A 136 -24.14 2.43 -11.27
CA ALA A 136 -23.77 2.34 -12.68
C ALA A 136 -22.82 3.45 -13.15
N LYS A 137 -23.01 4.68 -12.64
CA LYS A 137 -22.18 5.83 -13.01
C LYS A 137 -20.75 5.67 -12.50
N ASN A 138 -20.60 5.14 -11.29
CA ASN A 138 -19.29 4.91 -10.68
C ASN A 138 -18.55 3.76 -11.38
N VAL A 139 -19.26 2.68 -11.73
CA VAL A 139 -18.69 1.57 -12.53
C VAL A 139 -18.22 2.08 -13.90
N ALA A 140 -19.02 2.90 -14.57
CA ALA A 140 -18.64 3.50 -15.86
C ALA A 140 -17.42 4.42 -15.75
N TRP A 141 -17.28 5.17 -14.65
CA TRP A 141 -16.09 5.98 -14.40
C TRP A 141 -14.86 5.13 -14.09
N LEU A 142 -15.00 4.11 -13.26
CA LEU A 142 -13.92 3.19 -12.89
C LEU A 142 -13.33 2.50 -14.13
N ARG A 143 -14.17 2.12 -15.09
CA ARG A 143 -13.73 1.51 -16.35
C ARG A 143 -12.95 2.45 -17.26
N LYS A 144 -13.32 3.73 -17.30
CA LYS A 144 -12.68 4.76 -18.14
C LYS A 144 -11.36 5.28 -17.56
N TRP A 145 -11.14 5.09 -16.26
CA TRP A 145 -9.96 5.56 -15.55
C TRP A 145 -8.72 4.74 -15.88
#